data_AF-A0A9E7UN56-F1
#
_entry.id   AF-A0A9E7UN56-F1
#
_cell.length_a   1.000
_cell.length_b   1.000
_cell.length_c   1.000
_cell.angle_alpha   90.00
_cell.angle_beta   90.00
_cell.angle_gamma   90.00
#
_symmetry.space_group_name_H-M   'P 1'
#
loop_
_entity.id
_entity.type
_entity.pdbx_description
1 polymer ?
#
loop_
_entity_poly.entity_id
_entity_poly.type
_entity_poly.pdbx_seq_one_letter_code
_entity_poly.pdbx_strand_id
1 'polypeptide(L)'
;MDSNSNPEGKIGVLLVGHGSRLPYGEEVIKGIADIYRKEADHPVAVGFMNISKPSIPEAINELAARGVEKIIVTPVFLAHGVHTKHDIPHILGIDDGHEHHHHSHEHEHEEFEFDGEIIYTEPLGADPRIAEIVKERVKSAL
;
A
#
# COMPACT_ATOMS: atom_id res chain seq x y z
N MET A 1 33.51 8.81 17.10
CA MET A 1 32.92 10.16 17.27
C MET A 1 32.32 10.47 15.91
N ASP A 2 31.04 10.22 15.64
CA ASP A 2 29.90 10.09 16.54
C ASP A 2 28.95 8.99 16.08
N SER A 3 28.39 8.29 17.06
CA SER A 3 27.28 7.37 16.94
C SER A 3 26.04 8.10 16.44
N ASN A 4 25.60 7.84 15.22
CA ASN A 4 24.21 8.09 14.84
C ASN A 4 23.48 6.74 14.84
N SER A 5 23.22 6.25 16.05
CA SER A 5 22.20 5.25 16.31
C SER A 5 20.86 5.82 15.87
N ASN A 6 20.38 5.44 14.68
CA ASN A 6 18.96 5.54 14.38
C ASN A 6 18.28 4.41 15.17
N PRO A 7 17.47 4.67 16.20
CA PRO A 7 16.87 3.63 17.03
C PRO A 7 15.66 2.96 16.36
N GLU A 8 15.31 3.38 15.15
CA GLU A 8 14.26 2.78 14.33
C GLU A 8 14.91 2.09 13.13
N GLY A 9 14.65 0.79 12.96
CA GLY A 9 15.12 0.03 11.79
C GLY A 9 14.74 0.74 10.49
N LYS A 10 15.49 0.50 9.41
CA LYS A 10 15.27 1.19 8.12
C LYS A 10 13.82 1.01 7.65
N ILE A 11 13.05 2.09 7.57
CA ILE A 11 11.63 2.05 7.19
C ILE A 11 11.50 2.07 5.65
N GLY A 12 10.54 1.32 5.12
CA GLY A 12 10.00 1.48 3.78
C GLY A 12 8.48 1.65 3.82
N VAL A 13 7.91 2.36 2.84
CA VAL A 13 6.46 2.51 2.70
C VAL A 13 5.96 1.80 1.44
N LEU A 14 4.91 1.01 1.59
CA LEU A 14 4.19 0.38 0.50
C LEU A 14 2.80 1.00 0.36
N LEU A 15 2.55 1.68 -0.76
CA LEU A 15 1.21 2.13 -1.11
C LEU A 15 0.48 1.03 -1.88
N VAL A 16 -0.66 0.58 -1.36
CA VAL A 16 -1.44 -0.51 -1.97
C VAL A 16 -2.64 0.02 -2.73
N GLY A 17 -2.71 -0.31 -4.02
CA GLY A 17 -3.88 -0.08 -4.86
C GLY A 17 -4.65 -1.36 -5.15
N HIS A 18 -5.91 -1.24 -5.56
CA HIS A 18 -6.69 -2.40 -6.00
C HIS A 18 -6.10 -3.06 -7.27
N GLY A 19 -5.61 -2.22 -8.20
CA GLY A 19 -5.28 -2.63 -9.56
C GLY A 19 -6.53 -2.72 -10.44
N SER A 20 -6.34 -2.57 -11.75
CA SER A 20 -7.46 -2.45 -12.71
C SER A 20 -7.03 -2.91 -14.09
N ARG A 21 -7.99 -3.34 -14.92
CA ARG A 21 -7.74 -3.62 -16.35
C ARG A 21 -7.46 -2.35 -17.15
N LEU A 22 -7.93 -1.20 -16.67
CA LEU A 22 -7.70 0.10 -17.28
C LEU A 22 -6.60 0.84 -16.50
N PRO A 23 -5.76 1.64 -17.18
CA PRO A 23 -4.56 2.23 -16.58
C PRO A 23 -4.87 3.33 -15.55
N TYR A 24 -6.06 3.94 -15.60
CA TYR A 24 -6.38 5.15 -14.83
C TYR A 24 -6.19 4.99 -13.32
N GLY A 25 -6.60 3.85 -12.75
CA GLY A 25 -6.43 3.60 -11.32
C GLY A 25 -4.94 3.50 -10.95
N GLU A 26 -4.18 2.78 -11.76
CA GLU A 26 -2.74 2.62 -11.58
C GLU A 26 -1.98 3.95 -11.72
N GLU A 27 -2.32 4.75 -12.73
CA GLU A 27 -1.73 6.09 -12.95
C GLU A 27 -1.93 7.00 -11.73
N VAL A 28 -3.12 6.98 -11.12
CA VAL A 28 -3.40 7.76 -9.92
C VAL A 28 -2.55 7.30 -8.73
N ILE A 29 -2.47 6.00 -8.46
CA ILE A 29 -1.68 5.49 -7.32
C ILE A 29 -0.18 5.77 -7.52
N LYS A 30 0.33 5.57 -8.74
CA LYS A 30 1.73 5.89 -9.09
C LYS A 30 1.99 7.39 -8.95
N GLY A 31 1.08 8.24 -9.42
CA GLY A 31 1.18 9.69 -9.26
C GLY A 31 1.21 10.14 -7.80
N ILE A 32 0.38 9.55 -6.94
CA ILE A 32 0.40 9.80 -5.49
C ILE A 32 1.75 9.37 -4.90
N ALA A 33 2.25 8.20 -5.27
CA ALA A 33 3.56 7.72 -4.82
C ALA A 33 4.69 8.65 -5.26
N ASP A 34 4.67 9.17 -6.48
CA ASP A 34 5.67 10.10 -6.99
C ASP A 34 5.63 11.46 -6.31
N ILE A 35 4.45 11.93 -5.92
CA ILE A 35 4.31 13.12 -5.06
C ILE A 35 4.95 12.84 -3.70
N TYR A 36 4.62 11.71 -3.07
CA TYR A 36 5.13 11.38 -1.74
C TYR A 36 6.66 11.17 -1.73
N ARG A 37 7.20 10.49 -2.74
CA ARG A 37 8.65 10.26 -2.91
C ARG A 37 9.48 11.53 -2.92
N LYS A 38 8.92 12.67 -3.34
CA LYS A 38 9.64 13.97 -3.34
C LYS A 38 9.87 14.53 -1.95
N GLU A 39 9.08 14.10 -0.98
CA GLU A 39 9.11 14.60 0.41
C GLU A 39 9.60 13.53 1.40
N ALA A 40 9.61 12.27 1.01
CA ALA A 40 10.04 11.15 1.84
C ALA A 40 11.57 11.00 1.92
N ASP A 41 12.07 10.68 3.11
CA ASP A 41 13.47 10.28 3.38
C ASP A 41 13.67 8.75 3.40
N HIS A 42 12.62 8.00 3.11
CA HIS A 42 12.57 6.54 3.07
C HIS A 42 12.10 6.00 1.71
N PRO A 43 12.43 4.75 1.33
CA PRO A 43 11.91 4.12 0.13
C PRO A 43 10.38 4.06 0.11
N VAL A 44 9.78 4.40 -1.04
CA VAL A 44 8.34 4.27 -1.27
C VAL A 44 8.11 3.38 -2.50
N ALA A 45 7.37 2.28 -2.33
CA ALA A 45 6.96 1.37 -3.38
C ALA A 45 5.43 1.41 -3.57
N VAL A 46 4.96 0.88 -4.71
CA VAL A 46 3.54 0.71 -5.01
C VAL A 46 3.32 -0.76 -5.29
N GLY A 47 2.29 -1.36 -4.69
CA GLY A 47 1.87 -2.73 -4.95
C GLY A 47 0.38 -2.80 -5.25
N PHE A 48 -0.03 -3.76 -6.08
CA PHE A 48 -1.42 -3.95 -6.44
C PHE A 48 -1.94 -5.31 -5.99
N MET A 49 -3.19 -5.33 -5.52
CA MET A 49 -3.85 -6.55 -5.06
C MET A 49 -4.13 -7.52 -6.21
N ASN A 50 -4.52 -7.02 -7.38
CA ASN A 50 -4.84 -7.85 -8.53
C ASN A 50 -4.58 -7.12 -9.86
N ILE A 51 -4.41 -7.87 -10.95
CA ILE A 51 -4.33 -7.43 -12.36
C ILE A 51 -3.07 -6.62 -12.70
N SER A 52 -2.82 -5.54 -11.97
CA SER A 52 -1.70 -4.62 -12.17
C SER A 52 -0.43 -5.14 -11.52
N LYS A 53 0.71 -4.67 -12.02
CA LYS A 53 2.04 -4.98 -11.51
C LYS A 53 2.77 -3.68 -11.08
N PRO A 54 3.64 -3.74 -10.07
CA PRO A 54 4.00 -4.93 -9.29
C PRO A 54 2.90 -5.36 -8.31
N SER A 55 2.84 -6.65 -8.01
CA SER A 55 1.99 -7.24 -6.97
C SER A 55 2.42 -6.75 -5.59
N ILE A 56 1.57 -6.89 -4.58
CA ILE A 56 1.95 -6.59 -3.18
C ILE A 56 3.23 -7.37 -2.77
N PRO A 57 3.34 -8.70 -2.99
CA PRO A 57 4.56 -9.47 -2.73
C PRO A 57 5.81 -8.95 -3.46
N GLU A 58 5.70 -8.65 -4.76
CA GLU A 58 6.82 -8.11 -5.54
C GLU A 58 7.31 -6.77 -4.98
N ALA A 59 6.39 -5.89 -4.58
CA ALA A 59 6.72 -4.60 -4.01
C ALA A 59 7.35 -4.72 -2.61
N ILE A 60 6.94 -5.72 -1.82
CA ILE A 60 7.60 -6.06 -0.54
C ILE A 60 9.02 -6.53 -0.80
N ASN A 61 9.23 -7.45 -1.75
CA ASN A 61 10.57 -7.94 -2.12
C ASN A 61 11.47 -6.80 -2.62
N GLU A 62 10.93 -5.83 -3.38
CA GLU A 62 11.65 -4.63 -3.81
C GLU A 62 12.13 -3.80 -2.61
N LEU A 63 11.27 -3.58 -1.61
CA LEU A 63 11.62 -2.86 -0.40
C LEU A 63 12.63 -3.65 0.44
N ALA A 64 12.42 -4.96 0.62
CA ALA A 64 13.33 -5.86 1.34
C ALA A 64 14.74 -5.86 0.74
N ALA A 65 14.86 -5.89 -0.59
CA ALA A 65 16.12 -5.81 -1.31
C ALA A 65 16.88 -4.47 -1.06
N ARG A 66 16.19 -3.43 -0.60
CA ARG A 66 16.80 -2.15 -0.17
C ARG A 66 17.28 -2.18 1.29
N GLY A 67 17.12 -3.31 1.97
CA GLY A 67 17.52 -3.51 3.36
C GLY A 67 16.64 -2.76 4.35
N VAL A 68 15.34 -2.57 4.03
CA VAL A 68 14.37 -2.11 5.03
C VAL A 68 14.13 -3.22 6.05
N GLU A 69 13.88 -2.84 7.29
CA GLU A 69 13.59 -3.74 8.42
C GLU A 69 12.14 -3.58 8.91
N LYS A 70 11.46 -2.52 8.44
CA LYS A 70 10.07 -2.22 8.74
C LYS A 70 9.37 -1.74 7.47
N ILE A 71 8.21 -2.31 7.15
CA ILE A 71 7.36 -1.89 6.03
C ILE A 71 6.03 -1.37 6.56
N ILE A 72 5.73 -0.11 6.27
CA ILE A 72 4.43 0.49 6.53
C ILE A 72 3.57 0.33 5.28
N VAL A 73 2.55 -0.50 5.35
CA VAL A 73 1.63 -0.77 4.25
C VAL A 73 0.40 0.11 4.40
N THR A 74 0.15 0.98 3.42
CA THR A 74 -0.99 1.91 3.43
C THR A 74 -1.92 1.65 2.25
N PRO A 75 -3.17 1.21 2.49
CA PRO A 75 -4.14 1.03 1.42
C PRO A 75 -4.64 2.39 0.92
N VAL A 76 -4.36 2.71 -0.34
CA VAL A 76 -4.82 3.96 -0.99
C VAL A 76 -6.26 3.78 -1.48
N PHE A 77 -7.16 3.58 -0.52
CA PHE A 77 -8.60 3.39 -0.70
C PHE A 77 -9.35 4.46 0.09
N LEU A 78 -10.52 4.89 -0.39
CA LEU A 78 -11.33 5.88 0.32
C LEU A 78 -11.97 5.34 1.59
N ALA A 79 -12.32 4.06 1.62
CA ALA A 79 -13.03 3.44 2.73
C ALA A 79 -12.65 1.96 2.85
N HIS A 80 -12.99 1.38 3.99
CA HIS A 80 -12.92 -0.05 4.16
C HIS A 80 -13.91 -0.79 3.27
N GLY A 81 -13.47 -1.94 2.78
CA GLY A 81 -14.27 -2.98 2.15
C GLY A 81 -13.59 -4.34 2.32
N VAL A 82 -14.13 -5.37 1.66
CA VAL A 82 -13.62 -6.76 1.73
C VAL A 82 -12.11 -6.80 1.50
N HIS A 83 -11.62 -6.13 0.46
CA HIS A 83 -10.20 -6.08 0.12
C HIS A 83 -9.30 -5.55 1.24
N THR A 84 -9.67 -4.41 1.83
CA THR A 84 -8.85 -3.80 2.90
C THR A 84 -8.96 -4.49 4.24
N LYS A 85 -10.01 -5.29 4.46
CA LYS A 85 -10.27 -5.98 5.74
C LYS A 85 -9.82 -7.44 5.73
N HIS A 86 -9.73 -8.05 4.55
CA HIS A 86 -9.51 -9.47 4.40
C HIS A 86 -8.39 -9.76 3.40
N ASP A 87 -8.58 -9.41 2.12
CA ASP A 87 -7.66 -9.86 1.07
C ASP A 87 -6.24 -9.31 1.24
N ILE A 88 -6.08 -8.01 1.53
CA ILE A 88 -4.76 -7.40 1.74
C ILE A 88 -4.11 -7.94 3.04
N PRO A 89 -4.76 -7.92 4.21
CA PRO A 89 -4.23 -8.57 5.41
C PRO A 89 -3.84 -10.04 5.21
N HIS A 90 -4.63 -10.80 4.44
CA HIS A 90 -4.36 -12.19 4.10
C HIS A 90 -3.08 -12.33 3.26
N ILE A 91 -2.95 -11.54 2.18
CA ILE A 91 -1.73 -11.49 1.37
C ILE A 91 -0.51 -11.14 2.22
N LEU A 92 -0.66 -10.24 3.19
CA LEU A 92 0.41 -9.82 4.10
C LEU A 92 0.71 -10.84 5.22
N GLY A 93 -0.09 -11.90 5.38
CA GLY A 93 0.06 -12.88 6.46
C GLY A 93 -0.26 -12.34 7.86
N ILE A 94 -1.10 -11.30 7.97
CA ILE A 94 -1.44 -10.62 9.24
C ILE A 94 -2.93 -10.69 9.59
N ASP A 95 -3.70 -11.57 8.96
CA ASP A 95 -5.09 -11.81 9.35
C ASP A 95 -5.20 -12.63 10.65
N ASP A 96 -6.30 -12.44 11.40
CA ASP A 96 -6.56 -13.12 12.68
C ASP A 96 -7.17 -14.54 12.51
N GLY A 97 -7.04 -15.18 11.34
CA GLY A 97 -7.42 -16.59 11.16
C GLY A 97 -8.92 -16.88 11.07
N HIS A 98 -9.75 -15.98 10.54
CA HIS A 98 -11.15 -16.29 10.26
C HIS A 98 -11.32 -16.90 8.85
N GLU A 99 -11.80 -18.15 8.79
CA GLU A 99 -12.09 -18.90 7.56
C GLU A 99 -12.89 -18.06 6.55
N HIS A 100 -12.33 -17.90 5.35
CA HIS A 100 -12.96 -17.17 4.27
C HIS A 100 -13.84 -18.07 3.40
N HIS A 101 -15.09 -17.66 3.21
CA HIS A 101 -15.95 -18.17 2.15
C HIS A 101 -15.28 -18.00 0.79
N HIS A 102 -15.00 -19.14 0.17
CA HIS A 102 -14.33 -19.33 -1.12
C HIS A 102 -15.09 -18.61 -2.26
N HIS A 103 -14.78 -17.34 -2.52
CA HIS A 103 -15.01 -16.77 -3.84
C HIS A 103 -13.82 -17.16 -4.70
N SER A 104 -14.05 -18.10 -5.61
CA SER A 104 -13.07 -18.65 -6.53
C SER A 104 -12.48 -17.57 -7.45
N HIS A 105 -11.41 -16.93 -7.00
CA HIS A 105 -10.42 -16.33 -7.87
C HIS A 105 -9.13 -17.12 -7.65
N GLU A 106 -8.82 -18.03 -8.58
CA GLU A 106 -7.51 -18.65 -8.66
C GLU A 106 -6.48 -17.54 -8.93
N HIS A 107 -5.85 -17.07 -7.87
CA HIS A 107 -4.64 -16.28 -7.96
C HIS A 107 -3.53 -17.13 -7.35
N GLU A 108 -2.57 -17.55 -8.19
CA GLU A 108 -1.25 -17.95 -7.71
C GLU A 108 -0.68 -16.73 -6.97
N HIS A 109 -0.80 -16.74 -5.64
CA HIS A 109 -0.22 -15.69 -4.83
C HIS A 109 1.29 -15.91 -4.84
N GLU A 110 2.01 -15.01 -5.50
CA GLU A 110 3.47 -14.90 -5.38
C GLU A 110 3.81 -14.75 -3.89
N GLU A 111 4.73 -15.57 -3.39
CA GLU A 111 5.19 -15.47 -2.00
C GLU A 111 6.25 -14.36 -1.87
N PHE A 112 6.34 -13.77 -0.68
CA PHE A 112 7.44 -12.89 -0.31
C PHE A 112 8.12 -13.44 0.95
N GLU A 113 9.43 -13.23 1.05
CA GLU A 113 10.19 -13.51 2.26
C GLU A 113 10.63 -12.18 2.87
N PHE A 114 10.04 -11.82 4.01
CA PHE A 114 10.39 -10.62 4.74
C PHE A 114 10.37 -10.88 6.24
N ASP A 115 11.54 -10.91 6.85
CA ASP A 115 11.72 -11.17 8.30
C ASP A 115 11.51 -9.91 9.16
N GLY A 116 11.17 -8.78 8.54
CA GLY A 116 10.97 -7.49 9.22
C GLY A 116 9.55 -7.26 9.73
N GLU A 117 9.34 -6.11 10.37
CA GLU A 117 8.03 -5.72 10.90
C GLU A 117 7.13 -5.17 9.78
N ILE A 118 5.91 -5.69 9.64
CA ILE A 118 4.89 -5.14 8.76
C ILE A 118 3.83 -4.43 9.59
N ILE A 119 3.59 -3.15 9.30
CA ILE A 119 2.54 -2.34 9.93
C ILE A 119 1.51 -1.98 8.87
N TYR A 120 0.27 -2.44 9.03
CA TYR A 120 -0.84 -2.12 8.15
C TYR A 120 -1.66 -0.95 8.70
N THR A 121 -1.85 0.09 7.89
CA THR A 121 -2.54 1.33 8.30
C THR A 121 -4.00 1.35 7.85
N GLU A 122 -4.74 2.34 8.36
CA GLU A 122 -6.10 2.62 7.92
C GLU A 122 -6.14 3.18 6.48
N PRO A 123 -7.20 2.93 5.71
CA PRO A 123 -7.44 3.60 4.44
C PRO A 123 -7.63 5.11 4.63
N LEU A 124 -7.67 5.86 3.53
CA LEU A 124 -7.68 7.33 3.56
C LEU A 124 -8.86 7.92 4.36
N GLY A 125 -10.03 7.29 4.30
CA GLY A 125 -11.20 7.68 5.09
C GLY A 125 -11.78 9.05 4.75
N ALA A 126 -12.63 9.55 5.64
CA ALA A 126 -13.27 10.86 5.53
C ALA A 126 -12.36 12.00 6.04
N ASP A 127 -11.16 12.11 5.47
CA ASP A 127 -10.19 13.15 5.83
C ASP A 127 -10.65 14.54 5.30
N PRO A 128 -10.57 15.63 6.09
CA PRO A 128 -10.92 16.97 5.63
C PRO A 128 -10.21 17.40 4.34
N ARG A 129 -8.99 16.92 4.08
CA ARG A 129 -8.22 17.21 2.86
C ARG A 129 -8.86 16.57 1.62
N ILE A 130 -9.51 15.42 1.76
CA ILE A 130 -10.29 14.81 0.67
C ILE A 130 -11.52 15.65 0.36
N ALA A 131 -12.20 16.16 1.40
CA ALA A 131 -13.34 17.05 1.21
C ALA A 131 -12.93 18.35 0.48
N GLU A 132 -11.74 18.90 0.76
CA GLU A 132 -11.22 20.06 0.03
C GLU A 132 -10.94 19.73 -1.45
N ILE A 133 -10.36 18.56 -1.78
CA ILE A 133 -10.19 18.13 -3.18
C ILE A 133 -11.55 18.05 -3.89
N VAL A 134 -12.58 17.47 -3.26
CA VAL A 134 -13.94 17.40 -3.82
C VAL A 134 -14.50 18.79 -4.08
N LYS A 135 -14.35 19.70 -3.11
CA LYS A 135 -14.80 21.09 -3.21
C LYS A 135 -14.11 21.84 -4.35
N GLU A 136 -12.81 21.63 -4.55
CA GLU A 136 -12.07 22.20 -5.69
C GLU A 136 -12.59 21.68 -7.04
N ARG A 137 -12.89 20.37 -7.13
CA ARG A 137 -13.48 19.78 -8.35
C ARG A 137 -14.86 20.37 -8.66
N VAL A 138 -15.73 20.50 -7.65
CA VAL A 138 -17.04 21.15 -7.81
C VAL A 138 -16.89 22.59 -8.27
N LYS A 139 -16.01 23.38 -7.63
CA LYS A 139 -15.75 24.76 -8.02
C LYS A 139 -15.23 24.90 -9.45
N SER A 140 -14.44 23.95 -9.93
CA SER A 140 -13.93 23.97 -11.32
C SER A 140 -15.01 23.77 -12.39
N ALA A 141 -16.19 23.31 -11.98
CA ALA A 141 -17.35 23.08 -12.85
C ALA A 141 -18.45 24.16 -12.72
N LEU A 142 -18.27 25.14 -11.82
CA LEU A 142 -19.14 26.30 -11.64
C LEU A 142 -18.56 27.51 -12.36
#